data_AF-A0A401QGK2-F1
#
_entry.id   AF-A0A401QGK2-F1
#
_cell.length_a   1.000
_cell.length_b   1.000
_cell.length_c   1.000
_cell.angle_alpha   90.00
_cell.angle_beta   90.00
_cell.angle_gamma   90.00
#
_symmetry.space_group_name_H-M   'P 1'
#
loop_
_entity.id
_entity.type
_entity.pdbx_description
1 polymer ?
#
loop_
_entity_poly.entity_id
_entity_poly.type
_entity_poly.pdbx_seq_one_letter_code
_entity_poly.pdbx_strand_id
1 'polypeptide(L)' 'MGLSTISRAKRDQTWREDVVTNGIGRVEGIALDWIAGNIYWTDQGFDVIEVARLNGSFRYVVISQGLDKPRAITVHPKKG' A
#
# COMPACT_ATOMS: atom_id res chain seq x y z
N MET A 1 -18.37 -8.40 7.77
CA MET A 1 -17.08 -8.51 7.05
C MET A 1 -16.24 -7.31 7.49
N GLY A 2 -15.00 -7.51 7.93
CA GLY A 2 -14.14 -6.41 8.36
C GLY A 2 -13.80 -5.49 7.20
N LEU A 3 -13.62 -4.19 7.46
CA LEU A 3 -13.12 -3.25 6.47
C LEU A 3 -11.65 -3.60 6.17
N SER A 4 -11.29 -3.73 4.89
CA SER A 4 -9.89 -3.82 4.46
C SER A 4 -9.20 -2.50 4.79
N THR A 5 -8.11 -2.56 5.55
CA THR A 5 -7.32 -1.39 5.97
C THR A 5 -5.84 -1.67 5.76
N ILE A 6 -5.07 -0.62 5.47
CA ILE A 6 -3.63 -0.63 5.60
C ILE A 6 -3.32 0.13 6.89
N SER A 7 -2.80 -0.57 7.90
CA SER A 7 -2.43 0.03 9.19
C SER A 7 -0.93 0.09 9.37
N ARG A 8 -0.46 1.06 10.15
CA ARG A 8 0.91 1.14 10.65
C ARG A 8 0.90 1.00 12.15
N ALA A 9 1.86 0.28 12.71
CA ALA A 9 1.99 0.11 14.15
C ALA A 9 3.45 0.24 14.59
N LYS A 10 3.65 0.67 15.83
CA LYS A 10 4.96 0.54 16.47
C LYS A 10 5.27 -0.94 16.70
N ARG A 11 6.56 -1.28 16.66
CA ARG A 11 7.04 -2.65 16.88
C ARG A 11 6.70 -3.17 18.28
N ASP A 12 6.67 -2.29 19.27
CA ASP A 12 6.27 -2.60 20.66
C ASP A 12 4.75 -2.66 20.85
N GLN A 13 3.96 -2.46 19.78
CA GLN A 13 2.50 -2.47 19.78
C GLN A 13 1.82 -1.39 20.66
N THR A 14 2.57 -0.43 21.19
CA THR A 14 2.03 0.65 22.02
C THR A 14 1.20 1.66 21.24
N TRP A 15 1.27 1.61 19.91
CA TRP A 15 0.58 2.53 19.02
C TRP A 15 0.28 1.86 17.68
N ARG A 16 -0.90 2.17 17.14
CA ARG A 16 -1.38 1.75 15.82
C ARG A 16 -2.24 2.86 15.23
N GLU A 17 -2.15 3.06 13.94
CA GLU A 17 -3.06 3.89 13.16
C GLU A 17 -3.50 3.16 11.88
N ASP A 18 -4.69 3.46 11.41
CA ASP A 18 -5.11 3.10 10.07
C ASP A 18 -4.70 4.21 9.11
N VAL A 19 -3.88 3.86 8.12
CA VAL A 19 -3.28 4.79 7.15
C VAL A 19 -4.18 4.93 5.93
N VAL A 20 -4.74 3.80 5.47
CA VAL A 20 -5.71 3.77 4.37
C VAL A 20 -6.92 2.96 4.83
N THR A 21 -8.11 3.55 4.72
CA THR A 21 -9.36 2.99 5.26
C THR A 21 -10.49 2.87 4.23
N ASN A 22 -10.29 3.40 3.02
CA ASN A 22 -11.32 3.46 2.00
C ASN A 22 -10.74 3.08 0.63
N GLY A 23 -11.62 2.71 -0.30
CA GLY A 23 -11.24 2.37 -1.67
C GLY A 23 -10.20 1.26 -1.74
N ILE A 24 -10.23 0.30 -0.82
CA ILE A 24 -9.34 -0.87 -0.80
C ILE A 24 -10.19 -2.11 -1.04
N GLY A 25 -9.84 -2.89 -2.05
CA GLY A 25 -10.49 -4.15 -2.39
C GLY A 25 -9.86 -5.28 -1.59
N ARG A 26 -8.77 -5.82 -2.12
CA ARG A 26 -8.02 -6.93 -1.50
C ARG A 26 -6.52 -6.72 -1.66
N VAL A 27 -5.89 -6.21 -0.60
CA VAL A 27 -4.43 -6.00 -0.58
C VAL A 27 -3.72 -7.32 -0.32
N GLU A 28 -2.81 -7.67 -1.21
CA GLU A 28 -2.02 -8.92 -1.14
C GLU A 28 -0.53 -8.66 -0.89
N GLY A 29 -0.01 -7.49 -1.28
CA GLY A 29 1.39 -7.14 -1.14
C GLY A 29 1.59 -5.66 -0.82
N ILE A 30 2.66 -5.38 -0.09
CA ILE A 30 3.04 -4.03 0.33
C ILE A 30 4.56 -3.86 0.23
N ALA A 31 5.00 -2.68 -0.19
CA ALA A 31 6.41 -2.34 -0.30
C ALA A 31 6.66 -0.91 0.20
N LEU A 32 7.80 -0.68 0.84
CA LEU A 32 8.14 0.57 1.49
C LEU A 32 9.32 1.23 0.78
N ASP A 33 9.13 2.46 0.32
CA ASP A 33 10.23 3.36 -0.03
C ASP A 33 10.57 4.22 1.19
N TRP A 34 11.63 3.83 1.89
CA TRP A 34 12.09 4.53 3.09
C TRP A 34 12.88 5.81 2.77
N ILE A 35 13.30 6.02 1.53
CA ILE A 35 14.05 7.23 1.13
C ILE A 35 13.05 8.34 0.82
N ALA A 36 12.03 8.06 0.00
CA ALA A 36 11.00 9.04 -0.36
C ALA A 36 9.86 9.12 0.67
N GLY A 37 9.72 8.12 1.56
CA GLY A 37 8.63 8.06 2.52
C GLY A 37 7.29 7.71 1.87
N ASN A 38 7.31 6.71 0.99
CA ASN A 38 6.13 6.23 0.28
C ASN A 38 5.84 4.76 0.62
N ILE A 39 4.56 4.40 0.57
CA ILE A 39 4.08 3.03 0.69
C ILE A 39 3.38 2.66 -0.61
N TYR A 40 3.76 1.52 -1.17
CA TYR A 40 3.18 0.95 -2.38
C TYR A 40 2.42 -0.32 -2.01
N TRP A 41 1.31 -0.59 -2.66
CA TRP A 41 0.58 -1.85 -2.47
C TRP A 41 -0.03 -2.34 -3.77
N THR A 42 -0.25 -3.65 -3.83
CA THR A 42 -1.07 -4.31 -4.84
C THR A 42 -2.49 -4.45 -4.31
N ASP A 43 -3.48 -4.08 -5.13
CA ASP A 43 -4.88 -4.34 -4.83
C ASP A 43 -5.43 -5.34 -5.86
N GLN A 44 -5.62 -6.58 -5.42
CA GLN A 44 -6.17 -7.67 -6.22
C GLN A 44 -7.68 -7.51 -6.46
N GLY A 45 -8.38 -6.73 -5.64
CA GLY A 45 -9.80 -6.46 -5.83
C GLY A 45 -10.08 -5.45 -6.94
N PHE A 46 -9.12 -4.56 -7.21
CA PHE A 46 -9.21 -3.54 -8.24
C PHE A 46 -8.23 -3.72 -9.41
N ASP A 47 -7.35 -4.71 -9.35
CA ASP A 47 -6.28 -4.95 -10.32
C ASP A 47 -5.39 -3.72 -10.56
N VAL A 48 -4.97 -3.09 -9.46
CA VAL A 48 -4.11 -1.88 -9.48
C VAL A 48 -2.88 -2.04 -8.60
N ILE A 49 -1.85 -1.25 -8.90
CA ILE A 49 -0.77 -0.91 -7.96
C ILE A 49 -0.91 0.57 -7.61
N GLU A 50 -0.89 0.87 -6.32
CA GLU A 50 -1.08 2.20 -5.80
C GLU A 50 0.08 2.62 -4.90
N VAL A 51 0.18 3.93 -4.68
CA VAL A 51 1.15 4.56 -3.80
C VAL A 51 0.48 5.62 -2.95
N ALA A 52 0.99 5.84 -1.74
CA ALA A 52 0.69 7.01 -0.92
C ALA A 52 1.91 7.38 -0.07
N ARG A 53 1.90 8.55 0.57
CA ARG A 53 2.83 8.86 1.67
C ARG A 53 2.58 7.92 2.86
N LEU A 54 3.56 7.79 3.75
CA LEU A 54 3.43 6.92 4.95
C LEU A 54 2.28 7.31 5.90
N ASN A 55 1.76 8.53 5.79
CA ASN A 55 0.60 9.01 6.53
C ASN A 55 -0.72 8.91 5.74
N GLY A 56 -0.73 8.25 4.58
CA GLY A 56 -1.91 8.04 3.73
C GLY A 56 -2.23 9.19 2.78
N SER A 57 -1.55 10.33 2.90
CA SER A 57 -1.75 11.47 1.98
C SER A 57 -1.19 11.21 0.58
N PHE A 58 -1.67 11.99 -0.40
CA PHE A 58 -1.22 11.93 -1.80
C PHE A 58 -1.31 10.53 -2.43
N ARG A 59 -2.42 9.82 -2.17
CA ARG A 59 -2.71 8.54 -2.79
C ARG A 59 -2.85 8.67 -4.32
N TYR A 60 -2.22 7.75 -5.06
CA TYR A 60 -2.25 7.72 -6.53
C TYR A 60 -2.16 6.29 -7.07
N VAL A 61 -2.81 6.02 -8.21
CA VAL A 61 -2.73 4.73 -8.92
C VAL A 61 -1.55 4.75 -9.87
N VAL A 62 -0.54 3.93 -9.60
CA VAL A 62 0.71 3.86 -10.39
C VAL A 62 0.52 3.00 -11.64
N ILE A 63 -0.18 1.87 -11.50
CA ILE A 63 -0.47 0.94 -12.61
C ILE A 63 -1.94 0.52 -12.51
N SER A 64 -2.68 0.68 -13.59
CA SER A 64 -4.12 0.34 -13.68
C SER A 64 -4.49 -0.51 -14.89
N GLN A 65 -3.50 -0.94 -15.67
CA GLN A 65 -3.71 -1.71 -16.89
C GLN A 65 -2.71 -2.85 -16.98
N GLY A 66 -3.13 -3.96 -17.59
CA GLY A 66 -2.27 -5.13 -17.79
C GLY A 66 -1.97 -5.94 -16.52
N LEU A 67 -2.71 -5.69 -15.44
CA LEU A 67 -2.65 -6.47 -14.21
C LEU A 67 -3.83 -7.46 -14.17
N ASP A 68 -3.56 -8.69 -13.78
CA ASP A 68 -4.56 -9.69 -13.42
C ASP A 68 -4.15 -10.27 -12.07
N LYS A 69 -4.88 -9.89 -11.03
CA LYS A 69 -4.67 -10.33 -9.65
C LYS A 69 -3.22 -10.12 -9.16
N PRO A 70 -2.72 -8.87 -9.13
CA PRO A 70 -1.39 -8.57 -8.64
C PRO A 70 -1.25 -9.03 -7.17
N ARG A 71 -0.09 -9.61 -6.84
CA ARG A 71 0.18 -10.16 -5.50
C ARG A 71 1.41 -9.51 -4.87
N ALA A 72 2.58 -10.13 -4.99
CA ALA A 72 3.79 -9.61 -4.38
C ALA A 72 4.31 -8.37 -5.11
N ILE A 73 4.84 -7.42 -4.34
CA ILE A 73 5.54 -6.23 -4.84
C ILE A 73 6.77 -5.97 -3.97
N THR A 74 7.83 -5.47 -4.59
CA THR A 74 8.99 -4.92 -3.90
C THR A 74 9.41 -3.65 -4.62
N VAL A 75 10.10 -2.76 -3.90
CA VAL A 75 10.68 -1.54 -4.46
C VAL A 75 12.19 -1.57 -4.28
N HIS A 76 12.92 -0.89 -5.16
CA HIS A 76 14.35 -0.67 -5.01
C HIS A 76 14.63 0.85 -4.82
N PRO A 77 14.43 1.42 -3.61
CA PRO A 77 14.44 2.87 -3.40
C PRO A 77 15.67 3.60 -3.92
N LYS A 78 16.86 2.95 -3.85
CA LYS A 78 18.12 3.54 -4.33
C LYS A 78 18.29 3.57 -5.86
N LYS A 79 17.45 2.87 -6.62
CA LYS A 79 17.55 2.77 -8.09
C LYS A 79 16.32 3.32 -8.82
N GLY A 80 15.24 3.59 -8.10
CA GLY A 80 13.91 3.67 -8.71
C GLY A 80 13.44 2.29 -9.15
#